data_AF-Q097D3-F1
#
_entry.id   AF-Q097D3-F1
#
_cell.length_a   1.000
_cell.length_b   1.000
_cell.length_c   1.000
_cell.angle_alpha   90.00
_cell.angle_beta   90.00
_cell.angle_gamma   90.00
#
_symmetry.space_group_name_H-M   'P 1'
#
loop_
_entity.id
_entity.type
_entity.pdbx_description
1 polymer ?
#
loop_
_entity_poly.entity_id
_entity_poly.type
_entity_poly.pdbx_seq_one_letter_code
_entity_poly.pdbx_strand_id
1 'polypeptide(L)'
;MELEQRHVLMLITLLNFTAETGQLEQAEDFFIHQREYAPIAIAHFESREEAEAWLNGAVEPPSPARILIGDEYHQLGYTREDKTRGMCRDYAIEPVTESMTVRGIPSPVLSFATRTEAEAWLMKHPADPYDFVATAGAYWFAVHHRRLNRHLGRGTGEATHRHWL
;
A
#
# COMPACT_ATOMS: atom_id res chain seq x y z
N MET A 1 -23.30 -21.39 21.37
CA MET A 1 -23.24 -20.97 19.95
C MET A 1 -21.93 -21.49 19.40
N GLU A 2 -21.94 -22.23 18.29
CA GLU A 2 -20.70 -22.71 17.67
C GLU A 2 -19.86 -21.52 17.15
N LEU A 3 -18.54 -21.70 17.11
CA LEU A 3 -17.59 -20.64 16.73
C LEU A 3 -17.91 -20.03 15.36
N GLU A 4 -18.33 -20.87 14.40
CA GLU A 4 -18.71 -20.46 13.05
C GLU A 4 -19.96 -19.57 13.05
N GLN A 5 -21.01 -19.95 13.79
CA GLN A 5 -22.22 -19.12 13.94
C GLN A 5 -21.89 -17.73 14.53
N ARG A 6 -20.94 -17.66 15.46
CA ARG A 6 -20.51 -16.38 16.05
C ARG A 6 -19.81 -15.50 15.02
N HIS A 7 -18.96 -16.07 14.18
CA HIS A 7 -18.27 -15.31 13.12
C HIS A 7 -19.24 -14.83 12.03
N VAL A 8 -20.21 -15.66 11.63
CA VAL A 8 -21.24 -15.26 10.66
C VAL A 8 -22.08 -14.12 11.21
N LEU A 9 -22.52 -14.18 12.46
CA LEU A 9 -23.26 -13.09 13.10
C LEU A 9 -22.44 -11.81 13.18
N MET A 10 -21.15 -11.91 13.51
CA MET A 10 -20.25 -10.76 13.55
C MET A 10 -20.08 -10.10 12.17
N LEU A 11 -19.99 -10.89 11.09
CA LEU A 11 -19.94 -10.37 9.72
C LEU A 11 -21.23 -9.64 9.34
N ILE A 12 -22.40 -10.22 9.69
CA ILE A 12 -23.70 -9.58 9.46
C ILE A 12 -23.81 -8.26 10.24
N THR A 13 -23.40 -8.25 11.51
CA THR A 13 -23.40 -7.02 12.32
C THR A 13 -22.49 -5.95 11.76
N LEU A 14 -21.31 -6.32 11.27
CA LEU A 14 -20.38 -5.38 10.63
C LEU A 14 -21.00 -4.78 9.36
N LEU A 15 -21.61 -5.60 8.50
CA LEU A 15 -22.31 -5.14 7.31
C LEU A 15 -23.44 -4.16 7.65
N ASN A 16 -24.25 -4.48 8.67
CA ASN A 16 -25.32 -3.60 9.12
C ASN A 16 -24.77 -2.28 9.67
N PHE A 17 -23.72 -2.33 10.49
CA PHE A 17 -23.07 -1.12 11.00
C PHE A 17 -22.58 -0.22 9.87
N THR A 18 -21.89 -0.79 8.88
CA THR A 18 -21.42 -0.06 7.69
C THR A 18 -22.57 0.52 6.87
N ALA A 19 -23.70 -0.18 6.75
CA ALA A 19 -24.89 0.34 6.10
C ALA A 19 -25.55 1.49 6.90
N GLU A 20 -25.70 1.33 8.21
CA GLU A 20 -26.29 2.32 9.11
C GLU A 20 -25.43 3.60 9.19
N THR A 21 -24.11 3.49 9.06
CA THR A 21 -23.21 4.64 8.99
C THR A 21 -23.12 5.26 7.59
N GLY A 22 -23.84 4.72 6.60
CA GLY A 22 -23.83 5.20 5.22
C GLY A 22 -22.53 4.92 4.47
N GLN A 23 -21.73 3.95 4.94
CA GLN A 23 -20.41 3.62 4.40
C GLN A 23 -20.42 2.41 3.44
N LEU A 24 -21.61 1.89 3.10
CA LEU A 24 -21.75 0.64 2.35
C LEU A 24 -21.17 0.73 0.94
N GLU A 25 -21.44 1.83 0.22
CA GLU A 25 -20.90 2.06 -1.12
C GLU A 25 -19.37 2.16 -1.10
N GLN A 26 -18.77 2.82 -0.11
CA GLN A 26 -17.30 2.91 0.00
C GLN A 26 -16.68 1.58 0.40
N ALA A 27 -17.37 0.76 1.19
CA ALA A 27 -16.91 -0.58 1.53
C ALA A 27 -16.97 -1.51 0.30
N GLU A 28 -18.06 -1.45 -0.48
CA GLU A 28 -18.20 -2.22 -1.72
C GLU A 28 -17.13 -1.82 -2.75
N ASP A 29 -16.96 -0.51 -2.98
CA ASP A 29 -15.91 0.05 -3.83
C ASP A 29 -14.52 -0.41 -3.38
N PHE A 30 -14.23 -0.36 -2.07
CA PHE A 30 -12.98 -0.87 -1.51
C PHE A 30 -12.77 -2.36 -1.80
N PHE A 31 -13.78 -3.22 -1.63
CA PHE A 31 -13.62 -4.66 -1.85
C PHE A 31 -13.50 -5.03 -3.33
N ILE A 32 -14.25 -4.36 -4.20
CA ILE A 32 -14.21 -4.59 -5.65
C ILE A 32 -12.90 -4.07 -6.25
N HIS A 33 -12.49 -2.87 -5.84
CA HIS A 33 -11.36 -2.13 -6.40
C HIS A 33 -10.14 -2.15 -5.46
N GLN A 34 -10.01 -3.10 -4.52
CA GLN A 34 -8.93 -3.10 -3.52
C GLN A 34 -7.51 -3.04 -4.11
N ARG A 35 -7.36 -3.49 -5.37
CA ARG A 35 -6.10 -3.51 -6.11
C ARG A 35 -5.83 -2.23 -6.90
N GLU A 36 -6.78 -1.30 -6.91
CA GLU A 36 -6.70 0.02 -7.55
C GLU A 36 -6.31 1.12 -6.54
N TYR A 37 -6.18 0.76 -5.27
CA TYR A 37 -5.73 1.66 -4.20
C TYR A 37 -4.38 1.24 -3.64
N ALA A 38 -3.65 2.24 -3.16
CA ALA A 38 -2.44 2.06 -2.40
C ALA A 38 -2.69 1.18 -1.17
N PRO A 39 -1.86 0.14 -0.92
CA PRO A 39 -1.93 -0.60 0.33
C PRO A 39 -1.81 0.35 1.53
N ILE A 40 -2.72 0.20 2.50
CA ILE A 40 -2.78 1.11 3.65
C ILE A 40 -1.55 0.90 4.53
N ALA A 41 -0.73 1.95 4.68
CA ALA A 41 0.35 2.04 5.66
C ALA A 41 -0.04 2.98 6.80
N ILE A 42 0.40 2.67 8.03
CA ILE A 42 0.04 3.41 9.25
C ILE A 42 1.12 4.38 9.73
N ALA A 43 2.36 4.19 9.26
CA ALA A 43 3.52 4.99 9.63
C ALA A 43 4.57 4.93 8.53
N HIS A 44 5.48 5.90 8.53
CA HIS A 44 6.63 5.98 7.64
C HIS A 44 7.89 6.27 8.45
N PHE A 45 8.99 5.61 8.10
CA PHE A 45 10.32 5.80 8.68
C PHE A 45 11.35 5.96 7.57
N GLU A 46 12.41 6.74 7.79
CA GLU A 46 13.48 6.90 6.80
C GLU A 46 14.40 5.68 6.77
N SER A 47 14.53 4.95 7.89
CA SER A 47 15.42 3.80 8.00
C SER A 47 14.82 2.64 8.81
N ARG A 48 15.40 1.45 8.63
CA ARG A 48 15.00 0.25 9.37
C ARG A 48 15.26 0.41 10.86
N GLU A 49 16.37 1.04 11.23
CA GLU A 49 16.76 1.27 12.62
C GLU A 49 15.74 2.16 13.33
N GLU A 50 15.24 3.20 12.66
CA GLU A 50 14.18 4.08 13.19
C GLU A 50 12.87 3.32 13.40
N ALA A 51 12.46 2.52 12.40
CA ALA A 51 11.28 1.68 12.49
C ALA A 51 11.38 0.64 13.63
N GLU A 52 12.55 0.02 13.80
CA GLU A 52 12.83 -0.95 14.85
C GLU A 52 12.82 -0.29 16.24
N ALA A 53 13.42 0.89 16.38
CA ALA A 53 13.38 1.66 17.61
C ALA A 53 11.92 2.00 18.01
N TRP A 54 11.11 2.44 17.05
CA TRP A 54 9.68 2.68 17.27
C TRP A 54 8.92 1.42 17.69
N LEU A 55 9.13 0.30 16.98
CA LEU A 55 8.49 -0.98 17.29
C LEU A 55 8.88 -1.51 18.68
N ASN A 56 10.14 -1.37 19.05
CA ASN A 56 10.64 -1.82 20.36
C ASN A 56 10.19 -0.90 21.51
N GLY A 57 9.98 0.39 21.25
CA GLY A 57 9.48 1.35 22.23
C GLY A 57 7.98 1.24 22.54
N ALA A 58 7.19 0.65 21.64
CA ALA A 58 5.75 0.49 21.83
C ALA A 58 5.42 -0.65 22.83
N VAL A 59 4.57 -0.37 23.83
CA VAL A 59 4.10 -1.38 24.80
C VAL A 59 3.26 -2.46 24.10
N GLU A 60 2.28 -2.02 23.30
CA GLU A 60 1.49 -2.87 22.41
C GLU A 60 1.43 -2.22 21.02
N PRO A 61 2.35 -2.55 20.10
CA PRO A 61 2.29 -2.02 18.74
C PRO A 61 1.03 -2.53 18.01
N PRO A 62 0.48 -1.76 17.06
CA PRO A 62 -0.60 -2.22 16.18
C PRO A 62 -0.21 -3.51 15.46
N SER A 63 -1.09 -4.51 15.36
CA SER A 63 -0.77 -5.79 14.71
C SER A 63 -2.04 -6.51 14.20
N PRO A 64 -2.04 -7.02 12.96
CA PRO A 64 -1.04 -6.77 11.91
C PRO A 64 -1.13 -5.34 11.39
N ALA A 65 -0.01 -4.78 10.95
CA ALA A 65 0.01 -3.45 10.33
C ALA A 65 1.03 -3.37 9.19
N ARG A 66 0.86 -2.43 8.28
CA ARG A 66 1.90 -2.07 7.29
C ARG A 66 2.51 -0.72 7.62
N ILE A 67 3.81 -0.60 7.41
CA ILE A 67 4.56 0.65 7.51
C ILE A 67 5.36 0.86 6.22
N LEU A 68 5.80 2.09 6.00
CA LEU A 68 6.79 2.41 4.97
C LEU A 68 8.16 2.59 5.61
N ILE A 69 9.18 2.02 5.01
CA ILE A 69 10.59 2.31 5.32
C ILE A 69 11.22 2.80 4.02
N GLY A 70 11.50 4.10 3.95
CA GLY A 70 11.72 4.80 2.68
C GLY A 70 10.55 4.57 1.71
N ASP A 71 10.87 4.09 0.51
CA ASP A 71 9.92 3.77 -0.56
C ASP A 71 9.52 2.28 -0.57
N GLU A 72 9.61 1.57 0.57
CA GLU A 72 9.27 0.14 0.65
C GLU A 72 8.21 -0.17 1.70
N TYR A 73 7.28 -1.04 1.35
CA TYR A 73 6.30 -1.57 2.30
C TYR A 73 6.93 -2.64 3.18
N HIS A 74 6.58 -2.60 4.46
CA HIS A 74 6.90 -3.63 5.43
C HIS A 74 5.65 -4.04 6.20
N GLN A 75 5.47 -5.35 6.37
CA GLN A 75 4.47 -5.93 7.24
C GLN A 75 5.06 -6.05 8.64
N LEU A 76 4.36 -5.52 9.62
CA LEU A 76 4.66 -5.62 11.03
C LEU A 76 3.71 -6.62 11.70
N GLY A 77 4.29 -7.44 12.57
CA GLY A 77 3.59 -8.37 13.43
C GLY A 77 3.99 -8.22 14.89
N TYR A 78 3.01 -8.40 15.77
CA TYR A 78 3.19 -8.51 17.21
C TYR A 78 2.25 -9.57 17.79
N THR A 79 2.82 -10.46 18.58
CA THR A 79 2.10 -11.53 19.30
C THR A 79 2.01 -11.14 20.76
N ARG A 80 0.78 -11.05 21.30
CA ARG A 80 0.56 -10.61 22.69
C ARG A 80 0.97 -11.64 23.74
N GLU A 81 0.91 -12.92 23.39
CA GLU A 81 1.19 -14.03 24.32
C GLU A 81 2.65 -14.09 24.74
N ASP A 82 3.57 -13.96 23.79
CA ASP A 82 5.03 -14.06 24.00
C ASP A 82 5.76 -12.72 23.85
N LYS A 83 5.01 -11.65 23.51
CA LYS A 83 5.51 -10.29 23.25
C LYS A 83 6.52 -10.21 22.10
N THR A 84 6.54 -11.20 21.22
CA THR A 84 7.40 -11.20 20.03
C THR A 84 6.90 -10.15 19.04
N ARG A 85 7.85 -9.44 18.43
CA ARG A 85 7.59 -8.37 17.46
C ARG A 85 8.59 -8.46 16.33
N GLY A 86 8.15 -8.13 15.13
CA GLY A 86 9.02 -8.17 13.97
C GLY A 86 8.41 -7.45 12.78
N MET A 87 9.26 -7.22 11.79
CA MET A 87 8.87 -6.65 10.52
C MET A 87 9.61 -7.34 9.37
N CYS A 88 8.89 -7.65 8.31
CA CYS A 88 9.43 -8.18 7.07
C CYS A 88 8.99 -7.29 5.90
N ARG A 89 9.73 -7.34 4.79
CA ARG A 89 9.33 -6.61 3.58
C ARG A 89 8.01 -7.19 3.06
N ASP A 90 7.10 -6.31 2.70
CA ASP A 90 5.81 -6.65 2.09
C ASP A 90 5.84 -6.24 0.61
N TYR A 91 5.50 -7.18 -0.25
CA TYR A 91 5.50 -7.01 -1.70
C TYR A 91 4.10 -6.68 -2.25
N ALA A 92 3.22 -6.09 -1.42
CA ALA A 92 1.82 -5.82 -1.75
C ALA A 92 1.57 -5.10 -3.10
N ILE A 93 2.53 -4.28 -3.57
CA ILE A 93 2.42 -3.55 -4.83
C ILE A 93 2.95 -4.36 -6.03
N GLU A 94 3.87 -5.30 -5.83
CA GLU A 94 4.49 -6.04 -6.94
C GLU A 94 3.47 -6.72 -7.85
N PRO A 95 2.47 -7.47 -7.34
CA PRO A 95 1.49 -8.11 -8.20
C PRO A 95 0.68 -7.14 -9.05
N VAL A 96 0.44 -5.92 -8.55
CA VAL A 96 -0.28 -4.88 -9.31
C VAL A 96 0.63 -4.34 -10.41
N THR A 97 1.86 -3.98 -10.08
CA THR A 97 2.83 -3.48 -11.07
C THR A 97 3.15 -4.52 -12.15
N GLU A 98 3.26 -5.79 -11.78
CA GLU A 98 3.43 -6.91 -12.72
C GLU A 98 2.20 -7.09 -13.61
N SER A 99 1.00 -7.09 -13.04
CA SER A 99 -0.25 -7.19 -13.81
C SER A 99 -0.39 -6.05 -14.82
N MET A 100 -0.05 -4.83 -14.44
CA MET A 100 -0.13 -3.66 -15.33
C MET A 100 0.95 -3.68 -16.40
N THR A 101 2.17 -4.08 -16.08
CA THR A 101 3.25 -4.21 -17.08
C THR A 101 3.00 -5.33 -18.09
N VAL A 102 2.46 -6.48 -17.66
CA VAL A 102 2.05 -7.59 -18.54
C VAL A 102 0.99 -7.15 -19.55
N ARG A 103 0.06 -6.27 -19.16
CA ARG A 103 -0.96 -5.70 -20.06
C ARG A 103 -0.43 -4.61 -20.98
N GLY A 104 0.84 -4.23 -20.81
CA GLY A 104 1.42 -3.03 -21.41
C GLY A 104 1.17 -1.81 -20.54
N ILE A 105 2.19 -0.97 -20.40
CA ILE A 105 2.08 0.28 -19.63
C ILE A 105 0.97 1.14 -20.25
N PRO A 106 0.00 1.64 -19.44
CA PRO A 106 -1.15 2.39 -19.95
C PRO A 106 -0.72 3.59 -20.78
N SER A 107 -1.32 3.81 -21.96
CA SER A 107 -1.08 5.00 -22.77
C SER A 107 -2.33 5.90 -22.76
N PRO A 108 -2.20 7.23 -22.53
CA PRO A 108 -0.96 7.98 -22.32
C PRO A 108 -0.44 7.92 -20.88
N VAL A 109 0.87 7.72 -20.70
CA VAL A 109 1.55 7.90 -19.41
C VAL A 109 1.88 9.38 -19.21
N LEU A 110 1.56 9.90 -18.02
CA LEU A 110 2.00 11.24 -17.65
C LEU A 110 3.52 11.27 -17.48
N SER A 111 4.19 12.17 -18.20
CA SER A 111 5.65 12.26 -18.24
C SER A 111 6.16 13.56 -17.63
N PHE A 112 7.24 13.46 -16.86
CA PHE A 112 7.96 14.57 -16.26
C PHE A 112 9.43 14.58 -16.72
N ALA A 113 10.07 15.74 -16.66
CA ALA A 113 11.48 15.85 -17.01
C ALA A 113 12.39 15.26 -15.90
N THR A 114 11.95 15.36 -14.64
CA THR A 114 12.73 14.92 -13.48
C THR A 114 11.88 14.20 -12.43
N ARG A 115 12.52 13.39 -11.58
CA ARG A 115 11.87 12.76 -10.41
C ARG A 115 11.29 13.82 -9.47
N THR A 116 12.05 14.86 -9.16
CA THR A 116 11.60 15.95 -8.27
C THR A 116 10.32 16.63 -8.78
N GLU A 117 10.19 16.81 -10.09
CA GLU A 117 8.97 17.36 -10.69
C GLU A 117 7.77 16.41 -10.54
N ALA A 118 7.98 15.11 -10.78
CA ALA A 118 6.95 14.09 -10.58
C ALA A 118 6.49 14.00 -9.12
N GLU A 119 7.42 14.08 -8.17
CA GLU A 119 7.12 14.10 -6.74
C GLU A 119 6.35 15.36 -6.34
N ALA A 120 6.75 16.53 -6.87
CA ALA A 120 6.04 17.79 -6.63
C ALA A 120 4.61 17.77 -7.19
N TRP A 121 4.38 17.11 -8.33
CA TRP A 121 3.06 16.87 -8.87
C TRP A 121 2.23 15.95 -7.97
N LEU A 122 2.82 14.83 -7.54
CA LEU A 122 2.15 13.82 -6.73
C LEU A 122 1.67 14.39 -5.38
N MET A 123 2.50 15.22 -4.73
CA MET A 123 2.19 15.87 -3.46
C MET A 123 1.09 16.93 -3.56
N LYS A 124 0.86 17.49 -4.76
CA LYS A 124 -0.17 18.52 -5.00
C LYS A 124 -1.42 17.94 -5.66
N HIS A 125 -1.42 16.65 -5.99
CA HIS A 125 -2.51 16.05 -6.74
C HIS A 125 -3.79 16.00 -5.89
N PRO A 126 -4.95 16.43 -6.41
CA PRO A 126 -6.19 16.46 -5.64
C PRO A 126 -6.74 15.05 -5.32
N ALA A 127 -6.41 14.06 -6.15
CA ALA A 127 -6.63 12.64 -5.90
C ALA A 127 -5.38 11.97 -5.30
N ASP A 128 -5.43 10.68 -4.98
CA ASP A 128 -4.26 9.88 -4.58
C ASP A 128 -3.89 8.94 -5.75
N PRO A 129 -3.00 9.36 -6.67
CA PRO A 129 -2.62 8.54 -7.82
C PRO A 129 -2.05 7.18 -7.41
N TYR A 130 -2.39 6.17 -8.22
CA TYR A 130 -1.95 4.78 -8.08
C TYR A 130 -1.73 4.19 -9.48
N ASP A 131 -0.78 4.78 -10.22
CA ASP A 131 -0.55 4.49 -11.65
C ASP A 131 0.91 4.80 -12.05
N PHE A 132 1.30 4.45 -13.26
CA PHE A 132 2.60 4.77 -13.82
C PHE A 132 2.74 6.24 -14.21
N VAL A 133 3.94 6.77 -13.95
CA VAL A 133 4.44 8.03 -14.49
C VAL A 133 5.79 7.79 -15.16
N ALA A 134 6.12 8.59 -16.16
CA ALA A 134 7.42 8.53 -16.82
C ALA A 134 8.31 9.68 -16.33
N THR A 135 9.59 9.41 -16.07
CA THR A 135 10.60 10.45 -15.85
C THR A 135 11.86 10.12 -16.64
N ALA A 136 12.34 11.06 -17.45
CA ALA A 136 13.57 10.91 -18.24
C ALA A 136 13.71 9.57 -19.00
N GLY A 137 12.60 8.99 -19.49
CA GLY A 137 12.58 7.71 -20.21
C GLY A 137 12.46 6.45 -19.35
N ALA A 138 12.37 6.59 -18.02
CA ALA A 138 12.07 5.49 -17.10
C ALA A 138 10.63 5.59 -16.57
N TYR A 139 10.00 4.43 -16.34
CA TYR A 139 8.68 4.35 -15.74
C TYR A 139 8.76 4.11 -14.23
N TRP A 140 7.92 4.82 -13.50
CA TRP A 140 7.82 4.78 -12.04
C TRP A 140 6.38 4.55 -11.67
N PHE A 141 6.11 3.70 -10.69
CA PHE A 141 4.76 3.55 -10.15
C PHE A 141 4.55 4.61 -9.05
N ALA A 142 3.66 5.55 -9.30
CA ALA A 142 3.36 6.65 -8.39
C ALA A 142 2.25 6.25 -7.43
N VAL A 143 2.56 6.32 -6.14
CA VAL A 143 1.62 6.04 -5.05
C VAL A 143 1.66 7.17 -4.06
N HIS A 144 0.52 7.73 -3.67
CA HIS A 144 0.45 8.80 -2.67
C HIS A 144 -0.31 8.38 -1.41
N HIS A 145 0.36 8.48 -0.26
CA HIS A 145 -0.22 8.31 1.07
C HIS A 145 -0.47 9.66 1.72
N ARG A 146 -1.63 10.25 1.43
CA ARG A 146 -2.01 11.57 1.96
C ARG A 146 -1.90 11.70 3.47
N ARG A 147 -2.26 10.65 4.22
CA ARG A 147 -2.17 10.64 5.70
C ARG A 147 -0.75 10.68 6.23
N LEU A 148 0.21 10.14 5.46
CA LEU A 148 1.62 10.08 5.82
C LEU A 148 2.41 11.22 5.17
N ASN A 149 1.80 11.95 4.23
CA ASN A 149 2.46 12.93 3.36
C ASN A 149 3.70 12.31 2.67
N ARG A 150 3.53 11.08 2.15
CA ARG A 150 4.59 10.28 1.54
C ARG A 150 4.14 9.64 0.26
N HIS A 151 5.11 9.35 -0.59
CA HIS A 151 4.89 8.67 -1.86
C HIS A 151 5.86 7.51 -2.05
N LEU A 152 5.44 6.52 -2.81
CA LEU A 152 6.29 5.40 -3.22
C LEU A 152 6.63 5.57 -4.69
N GLY A 153 7.91 5.36 -5.03
CA GLY A 153 8.39 5.39 -6.41
C GLY A 153 9.24 4.17 -6.69
N ARG A 154 8.62 3.05 -7.10
CA ARG A 154 9.36 1.88 -7.59
C ARG A 154 9.08 1.69 -9.08
N GLY A 155 10.15 1.70 -9.86
CA GLY A 155 10.13 1.50 -11.30
C GLY A 155 11.03 0.35 -11.71
N THR A 156 10.48 -0.67 -12.36
CA THR A 156 11.25 -1.55 -13.25
C THR A 156 10.66 -1.43 -14.65
N GLY A 157 10.87 -0.26 -15.24
CA GLY A 157 10.60 0.03 -16.65
C GLY A 157 11.66 -0.54 -17.59
N GLU A 158 12.18 -1.74 -17.32
CA GLU A 158 12.94 -2.48 -18.33
C GLU A 158 11.94 -3.29 -19.16
N ALA A 159 11.62 -2.79 -20.35
CA ALA A 159 11.11 -3.61 -21.45
C ALA A 159 12.20 -4.60 -21.95
N THR A 160 12.85 -5.30 -21.03
CA THR A 160 13.79 -6.36 -21.36
C THR A 160 13.02 -7.67 -21.22
N HIS A 161 12.60 -8.21 -22.36
CA HIS A 161 12.38 -9.64 -22.50
C HIS A 161 13.60 -10.37 -21.90
N ARG A 162 13.50 -10.83 -20.66
CA ARG A 162 14.39 -11.86 -20.12
C ARG A 162 13.53 -13.01 -19.69
N HIS A 163 13.38 -13.94 -20.62
CA HIS A 163 13.19 -15.36 -20.30
C HIS A 163 14.13 -15.72 -19.14
N TRP A 164 13.60 -16.40 -18.13
CA TRP A 164 14.36 -17.41 -17.43
C TRP A 164 13.50 -18.65 -17.24
N LEU A 165 14.13 -19.77 -17.63
CA LEU A 165 13.79 -21.16 -17.37
C LEU A 165 13.66 -21.45 -15.88
#